data_AF-A0A2V7JQG0-F1
#
_entry.id   AF-A0A2V7JQG0-F1
#
_cell.length_a   1.000
_cell.length_b   1.000
_cell.length_c   1.000
_cell.angle_alpha   90.00
_cell.angle_beta   90.00
_cell.angle_gamma   90.00
#
_symmetry.space_group_name_H-M   'P 1'
#
loop_
_entity.id
_entity.type
_entity.pdbx_description
1 polymer ?
#
loop_
_entity_poly.entity_id
_entity_poly.type
_entity_poly.pdbx_seq_one_letter_code
_entity_poly.pdbx_strand_id
1 'polypeptide(L)'
;MWQLDGGRGFRALTRLQRWLAAAVAASMWLVTGEGLLILIALAAAASAGFAAPAQDGDQAALLEYASLVIVLAALTRIAVPAVTP
;
A
#
# COMPACT_ATOMS: atom_id res chain seq x y z
N MET A 1 15.35 -17.09 0.04
CA MET A 1 13.93 -17.43 -0.15
C MET A 1 13.10 -16.36 0.53
N TRP A 2 12.77 -15.29 -0.19
CA TRP A 2 12.00 -14.18 0.33
C TRP A 2 10.52 -14.53 0.22
N GLN A 3 9.84 -14.60 1.37
CA GLN A 3 8.41 -14.80 1.41
C GLN A 3 7.71 -13.64 0.69
N LEU A 4 7.24 -13.92 -0.51
CA LEU A 4 6.12 -13.26 -1.21
C LEU A 4 4.79 -13.35 -0.43
N ASP A 5 4.84 -13.79 0.83
CA ASP A 5 3.68 -13.88 1.70
C ASP A 5 3.46 -12.51 2.34
N GLY A 6 2.99 -11.55 1.53
CA GLY A 6 2.60 -10.22 1.99
C GLY A 6 1.61 -10.25 3.16
N GLY A 7 0.99 -11.41 3.41
CA GLY A 7 0.18 -11.70 4.60
C GLY A 7 0.95 -11.66 5.92
N ARG A 8 2.26 -11.94 5.96
CA ARG A 8 3.05 -11.82 7.21
C ARG A 8 3.43 -10.39 7.53
N GLY A 9 3.86 -9.63 6.51
CA GLY A 9 4.16 -8.20 6.66
C GLY A 9 2.94 -7.46 7.19
N PHE A 10 1.77 -7.65 6.57
CA PHE A 10 0.53 -7.01 7.00
C PHE A 10 0.00 -7.48 8.37
N ARG A 11 0.27 -8.73 8.76
CA ARG A 11 -0.07 -9.24 10.10
C ARG A 11 0.76 -8.61 11.22
N ALA A 12 1.92 -8.04 10.92
CA ALA A 12 2.76 -7.33 11.89
C ALA A 12 2.33 -5.86 12.11
N LEU A 13 1.46 -5.31 11.26
CA LEU A 13 0.94 -3.95 11.46
C LEU A 13 -0.21 -3.94 12.46
N THR A 14 -0.14 -2.99 13.39
CA THR A 14 -1.26 -2.64 14.28
C THR A 14 -2.41 -2.02 13.49
N ARG A 15 -3.60 -2.01 14.10
CA ARG A 15 -4.82 -1.49 13.47
C ARG A 15 -4.66 -0.04 12.98
N LEU A 16 -3.97 0.80 13.74
CA LEU A 16 -3.71 2.20 13.38
C LEU A 16 -2.78 2.32 12.17
N GLN A 17 -1.73 1.51 12.11
CA GLN A 17 -0.77 1.55 11.00
C GLN A 17 -1.40 1.05 9.68
N ARG A 18 -2.33 0.10 9.74
CA ARG A 18 -3.10 -0.32 8.56
C ARG A 18 -4.02 0.79 8.03
N TRP A 19 -4.61 1.59 8.92
CA TRP A 19 -5.38 2.78 8.53
C TRP A 19 -4.49 3.86 7.91
N LEU A 20 -3.28 4.08 8.44
CA LEU A 20 -2.30 4.98 7.83
C LEU A 20 -1.89 4.50 6.43
N ALA A 21 -1.62 3.21 6.26
CA ALA A 21 -1.32 2.61 4.97
C ALA A 21 -2.47 2.81 3.96
N ALA A 22 -3.72 2.59 4.38
CA ALA A 22 -4.89 2.85 3.57
C ALA A 22 -5.03 4.34 3.21
N ALA A 23 -4.75 5.25 4.15
CA ALA A 23 -4.78 6.69 3.92
C ALA A 23 -3.69 7.13 2.92
N VAL A 24 -2.48 6.56 2.99
CA VAL A 24 -1.40 6.83 2.00
C VAL A 24 -1.81 6.36 0.61
N ALA A 25 -2.35 5.14 0.49
CA ALA A 25 -2.82 4.64 -0.80
C ALA A 25 -3.98 5.48 -1.37
N ALA A 26 -4.93 5.87 -0.54
CA ALA A 26 -6.06 6.72 -0.94
C ALA A 26 -5.60 8.13 -1.35
N SER A 27 -4.65 8.73 -0.64
CA SER A 27 -4.10 10.04 -1.01
C SER A 27 -3.30 9.98 -2.30
N MET A 28 -2.52 8.92 -2.54
CA MET A 28 -1.84 8.73 -3.82
C MET A 28 -2.83 8.50 -4.97
N TRP A 29 -3.94 7.80 -4.72
CA TRP A 29 -5.01 7.65 -5.71
C TRP A 29 -5.60 8.99 -6.14
N LEU A 30 -5.88 9.90 -5.19
CA LEU A 30 -6.37 11.25 -5.51
C LEU A 30 -5.36 12.05 -6.36
N VAL A 31 -4.06 11.75 -6.24
CA VAL A 31 -2.98 12.43 -6.94
C VAL A 31 -2.77 11.87 -8.35
N THR A 32 -2.86 10.56 -8.56
CA THR A 32 -2.56 9.96 -9.87
C THR A 32 -3.80 9.55 -10.67
N GLY A 33 -4.91 9.21 -10.00
CA GLY A 33 -6.13 8.72 -10.64
C GLY A 33 -6.11 7.22 -10.97
N GLU A 34 -5.04 6.49 -10.64
CA GLU A 34 -4.90 5.08 -11.04
C GLU A 34 -5.81 4.13 -10.28
N GLY A 35 -6.61 3.34 -11.01
CA GLY A 35 -7.51 2.33 -10.43
C GLY A 35 -6.81 1.25 -9.58
N LEU A 36 -5.51 1.04 -9.76
CA LEU A 36 -4.75 0.08 -8.96
C LEU A 36 -4.55 0.59 -7.52
N LEU A 37 -4.39 1.90 -7.32
CA LEU A 37 -4.21 2.48 -5.98
C LEU A 37 -5.50 2.39 -5.14
N ILE A 38 -6.68 2.46 -5.77
CA ILE A 38 -7.94 2.26 -5.05
C ILE A 38 -8.08 0.81 -4.57
N LEU A 39 -7.62 -0.18 -5.34
CA LEU A 39 -7.60 -1.59 -4.91
C LEU A 39 -6.64 -1.80 -3.75
N ILE A 40 -5.47 -1.16 -3.78
CA ILE A 40 -4.50 -1.18 -2.68
C ILE A 40 -5.11 -0.55 -1.41
N ALA A 41 -5.76 0.61 -1.54
CA ALA A 41 -6.41 1.28 -0.42
C ALA A 41 -7.54 0.43 0.19
N LEU A 42 -8.38 -0.19 -0.65
CA LEU A 42 -9.45 -1.07 -0.20
C LEU A 42 -8.92 -2.32 0.50
N ALA A 43 -7.87 -2.95 -0.04
CA ALA A 43 -7.24 -4.10 0.60
C ALA A 43 -6.62 -3.74 1.96
N ALA A 44 -5.96 -2.58 2.06
CA ALA A 44 -5.41 -2.08 3.32
C ALA A 44 -6.52 -1.77 4.36
N ALA A 45 -7.63 -1.14 3.92
CA ALA A 45 -8.77 -0.84 4.77
C ALA A 45 -9.51 -2.11 5.24
N ALA A 46 -9.72 -3.08 4.34
CA ALA A 46 -10.27 -4.39 4.67
C ALA A 46 -9.38 -5.12 5.70
N SER A 47 -8.07 -5.06 5.52
CA SER A 47 -7.11 -5.61 6.49
C SER A 47 -7.15 -4.89 7.84
N ALA A 48 -7.37 -3.57 7.87
CA ALA A 48 -7.55 -2.82 9.12
C ALA A 48 -8.86 -3.16 9.86
N GLY A 49 -9.92 -3.47 9.10
CA GLY A 49 -11.26 -3.77 9.61
C GLY A 49 -11.44 -5.22 10.07
N PHE A 50 -10.96 -6.18 9.29
CA PHE A 50 -11.31 -7.61 9.43
C PHE A 50 -10.20 -8.50 9.99
N ALA A 51 -8.93 -8.08 9.95
CA ALA A 51 -7.84 -8.91 10.42
C ALA A 51 -7.43 -8.58 11.87
N ALA A 52 -7.14 -9.63 12.65
CA ALA A 52 -6.69 -9.50 14.04
C ALA A 52 -5.47 -8.57 14.13
N PRO A 53 -5.47 -7.60 15.07
CA PRO A 53 -4.38 -6.64 15.21
C PRO A 53 -3.12 -7.32 15.78
N ALA A 54 -1.95 -6.91 15.28
CA ALA A 54 -0.68 -7.26 15.90
C ALA A 54 -0.57 -6.63 17.29
N GLN A 55 0.06 -7.34 18.23
CA GLN A 55 0.28 -6.85 19.60
C GLN A 55 1.42 -5.81 19.65
N ASP A 56 2.46 -6.02 18.83
CA ASP A 56 3.57 -5.09 18.63
C ASP A 56 3.52 -4.54 17.21
N GLY A 57 3.54 -3.21 17.08
CA GLY A 57 3.48 -2.53 15.78
C GLY A 57 4.85 -2.42 15.13
N ASP A 58 4.97 -2.92 13.91
CA ASP A 58 6.20 -2.79 13.12
C ASP A 58 6.20 -1.47 12.33
N GLN A 59 6.98 -0.49 12.81
CA GLN A 59 7.13 0.80 12.14
C GLN A 59 7.97 0.73 10.87
N ALA A 60 8.94 -0.19 10.80
CA ALA A 60 9.78 -0.37 9.63
C ALA A 60 8.96 -0.89 8.46
N ALA A 61 8.09 -1.88 8.71
CA ALA A 61 7.16 -2.40 7.71
C ALA A 61 6.17 -1.33 7.19
N LEU A 62 5.70 -0.43 8.07
CA LEU A 62 4.84 0.69 7.63
C LEU A 62 5.58 1.65 6.71
N LEU A 63 6.81 2.04 7.07
CA LEU A 63 7.62 2.95 6.27
C LEU A 63 7.96 2.33 4.91
N GLU A 64 8.34 1.05 4.89
CA GLU A 64 8.60 0.32 3.66
C GLU A 64 7.37 0.31 2.76
N TYR A 65 6.20 -0.07 3.29
CA TYR A 65 4.97 -0.10 2.52
C TYR A 65 4.59 1.29 1.97
N ALA A 66 4.63 2.32 2.81
CA ALA A 66 4.33 3.69 2.39
C ALA A 66 5.29 4.16 1.31
N SER A 67 6.58 3.87 1.45
CA SER A 67 7.60 4.22 0.45
C SER A 67 7.33 3.53 -0.90
N LEU A 68 6.95 2.25 -0.89
CA LEU A 68 6.64 1.49 -2.10
C LEU A 68 5.40 2.04 -2.81
N VAL A 69 4.36 2.41 -2.05
CA VAL A 69 3.15 3.04 -2.62
C VAL A 69 3.46 4.40 -3.24
N ILE A 70 4.29 5.21 -2.58
CA ILE A 70 4.72 6.52 -3.11
C ILE A 70 5.56 6.34 -4.38
N VAL A 71 6.53 5.42 -4.38
CA VAL A 71 7.35 5.12 -5.55
C VAL A 71 6.49 4.61 -6.70
N LEU A 72 5.55 3.70 -6.42
CA LEU A 72 4.61 3.21 -7.43
C LEU A 72 3.80 4.36 -8.04
N ALA A 73 3.22 5.24 -7.21
CA ALA A 73 2.47 6.40 -7.69
C ALA A 73 3.35 7.37 -8.51
N ALA A 74 4.63 7.52 -8.14
CA ALA A 74 5.59 8.29 -8.94
C ALA A 74 5.89 7.61 -10.29
N LEU A 75 5.98 6.27 -10.33
CA LEU A 75 6.18 5.51 -11.56
C LEU A 75 4.99 5.60 -12.50
N THR A 76 3.74 5.64 -12.00
CA THR A 76 2.57 5.78 -12.87
C THR A 76 2.48 7.14 -13.56
N ARG A 77 3.14 8.16 -13.00
CA ARG A 77 3.28 9.49 -13.61
C ARG A 77 4.30 9.53 -14.76
N ILE A 78 5.12 8.50 -14.93
CA ILE A 78 6.10 8.45 -16.02
C ILE A 78 5.33 8.26 -17.33
N ALA A 79 5.38 9.27 -18.20
CA ALA A 79 4.80 9.19 -19.53
C ALA A 79 5.58 8.14 -20.34
N VAL A 80 4.92 7.02 -20.67
CA VAL A 80 5.45 6.04 -21.60
C VAL A 80 5.14 6.53 -23.02
N PRO A 81 6.16 6.84 -23.85
CA PRO A 81 5.92 7.16 -25.25
C PRO A 81 5.23 5.97 -25.92
N ALA A 82 4.05 6.20 -26.50
CA ALA A 82 3.39 5.17 -27.28
C ALA A 82 4.27 4.85 -28.50
N VAL A 83 4.75 3.62 -28.59
CA VAL A 83 5.32 3.10 -29.84
C VAL A 83 4.14 2.92 -30.78
N THR A 84 3.92 3.90 -31.66
CA THR A 84 3.00 3.74 -32.80
C THR A 84 3.51 2.59 -33.67
N PRO A 85 2.68 1.57 -33.96
CA PRO A 85 3.04 0.49 -34.88
C PRO A 85 3.19 0.98 -36.32
#